data_AF-A0A852RGA1-F1
#
_entry.id   AF-A0A852RGA1-F1
#
_cell.length_a   1.000
_cell.length_b   1.000
_cell.length_c   1.000
_cell.angle_alpha   90.00
_cell.angle_beta   90.00
_cell.angle_gamma   90.00
#
_symmetry.space_group_name_H-M   'P 1'
#
loop_
_entity.id
_entity.type
_entity.pdbx_description
1 polymer ?
#
loop_
_entity_poly.entity_id
_entity_poly.type
_entity_poly.pdbx_seq_one_letter_code
_entity_poly.pdbx_strand_id
1 'polypeptide(L)'
;MTYVIALPCVDLKDRACVDECPVDCIYEGERMLYIHPDECVDCGACEPVCPVEAIYYEDDLPGEWAEYYKANVEFFDEIGSPGGAAKVGVYDFDHPIVAALPPQEQ
;
A
#
# COMPACT_ATOMS: atom_id res chain seq x y z
N MET A 1 14.44 -3.54 1.51
CA MET A 1 13.67 -2.69 2.44
C MET A 1 12.47 -2.20 1.66
N THR A 2 11.43 -1.70 2.32
CA THR A 2 10.26 -1.20 1.60
C THR A 2 9.56 -0.09 2.37
N TYR A 3 8.72 0.65 1.64
CA TYR A 3 7.66 1.45 2.24
C TYR A 3 6.40 0.61 2.44
N VAL A 4 5.56 1.03 3.39
CA VAL A 4 4.35 0.34 3.84
C VAL A 4 3.20 1.34 3.90
N ILE A 5 2.04 0.97 3.35
CA ILE A 5 0.81 1.75 3.47
C ILE A 5 -0.02 1.22 4.65
N ALA A 6 -0.43 2.11 5.55
CA ALA A 6 -1.13 1.81 6.80
C ALA A 6 -2.62 2.21 6.79
N LEU A 7 -3.25 2.14 7.96
CA LEU A 7 -4.69 2.34 8.18
C LEU A 7 -5.29 3.61 7.53
N PRO A 8 -4.63 4.79 7.53
CA PRO A 8 -5.25 6.01 6.99
C PRO A 8 -5.59 5.95 5.49
N CYS A 9 -5.05 4.97 4.74
CA CYS A 9 -5.37 4.78 3.32
C CYS A 9 -6.72 4.07 3.09
N VAL A 10 -7.18 3.29 4.07
CA VAL A 10 -8.39 2.45 3.97
C VAL A 10 -9.62 3.32 3.72
N ASP A 11 -10.42 2.98 2.71
CA ASP A 11 -11.61 3.70 2.24
C ASP A 11 -11.37 5.11 1.66
N LEU A 12 -10.12 5.59 1.63
CA LEU A 12 -9.77 6.88 1.03
C LEU A 12 -9.21 6.73 -0.38
N LYS A 13 -8.13 5.95 -0.52
CA LYS A 13 -7.48 5.67 -1.81
C LYS A 13 -7.24 6.94 -2.66
N ASP A 14 -6.55 7.93 -2.09
CA ASP A 14 -6.26 9.21 -2.74
C ASP A 14 -5.41 9.10 -4.03
N ARG A 15 -4.52 8.10 -4.08
CA ARG A 15 -3.67 7.73 -5.23
C ARG A 15 -2.57 8.72 -5.64
N ALA A 16 -2.37 9.86 -4.96
CA ALA A 16 -1.23 10.74 -5.27
C ALA A 16 0.13 10.02 -5.22
N CYS A 17 0.28 9.02 -4.35
CA CYS A 17 1.49 8.21 -4.25
C CYS A 17 1.81 7.38 -5.51
N VAL A 18 0.81 6.99 -6.29
CA VAL A 18 0.99 6.17 -7.50
C VAL A 18 1.74 6.96 -8.58
N ASP A 19 1.38 8.23 -8.76
CA ASP A 19 1.96 9.11 -9.77
C ASP A 19 3.45 9.40 -9.50
N GLU A 20 3.88 9.32 -8.25
CA GLU A 20 5.25 9.62 -7.82
C GLU A 20 6.16 8.37 -7.74
N CYS A 21 5.61 7.16 -7.88
CA CYS A 21 6.39 5.93 -7.78
C CYS A 21 7.15 5.65 -9.09
N PRO A 22 8.50 5.74 -9.12
CA PRO A 22 9.28 5.62 -10.36
C PRO A 22 9.29 4.20 -10.96
N VAL A 23 8.93 3.20 -10.15
CA VAL A 23 8.91 1.78 -10.52
C VAL A 23 7.49 1.21 -10.59
N ASP A 24 6.46 2.05 -10.42
CA ASP A 24 5.04 1.67 -10.54
C ASP A 24 4.67 0.48 -9.63
N CYS A 25 5.23 0.43 -8.40
CA CYS A 25 5.09 -0.70 -7.49
C CYS A 25 3.97 -0.53 -6.44
N ILE A 26 3.02 0.38 -6.65
CA ILE A 26 1.91 0.65 -5.74
C ILE A 26 0.61 0.15 -6.37
N TYR A 27 0.09 -0.96 -5.86
CA TYR A 27 -1.05 -1.68 -6.40
C TYR A 27 -2.33 -1.33 -5.66
N GLU A 28 -3.46 -1.38 -6.35
CA GLU A 28 -4.76 -0.99 -5.82
C GLU A 28 -5.59 -2.23 -5.49
N GLY A 29 -5.91 -2.45 -4.21
CA GLY A 29 -6.93 -3.40 -3.78
C GLY A 29 -8.31 -2.76 -3.70
N GLU A 30 -9.28 -3.46 -3.13
CA GLU A 30 -10.66 -2.96 -3.02
C GLU A 30 -10.74 -1.76 -2.06
N ARG A 31 -10.12 -1.86 -0.87
CA ARG A 31 -10.25 -0.92 0.25
C ARG A 31 -9.05 0.01 0.42
N MET A 32 -7.84 -0.40 0.04
CA MET A 32 -6.63 0.43 0.14
C MET A 32 -5.60 0.15 -0.96
N LEU A 33 -4.49 0.88 -0.95
CA LEU A 33 -3.33 0.63 -1.81
C LEU A 33 -2.26 -0.17 -1.04
N TYR A 34 -1.44 -0.94 -1.78
CA TYR A 34 -0.37 -1.80 -1.25
C TYR A 34 0.93 -1.57 -2.02
N ILE A 35 2.05 -1.47 -1.30
CA ILE A 35 3.38 -1.35 -1.91
C ILE A 35 4.02 -2.74 -2.02
N HIS A 36 4.45 -3.12 -3.22
CA HIS A 36 5.11 -4.40 -3.43
C HIS A 36 6.53 -4.39 -2.85
N PRO A 37 6.85 -5.27 -1.88
CA PRO A 37 8.10 -5.20 -1.12
C PRO A 37 9.35 -5.46 -1.98
N ASP A 38 9.27 -6.40 -2.93
CA ASP A 38 10.42 -6.73 -3.79
C ASP A 38 10.59 -5.80 -5.00
N GLU A 39 9.57 -5.01 -5.35
CA GLU A 39 9.63 -4.04 -6.45
C GLU A 39 9.99 -2.64 -5.94
N CYS A 40 9.70 -2.35 -4.67
CA CYS A 40 10.08 -1.10 -4.04
C CYS A 40 11.61 -0.94 -4.04
N VAL A 41 12.07 0.26 -4.40
CA VAL A 41 13.50 0.61 -4.46
C VAL A 41 13.88 1.71 -3.45
N ASP A 42 13.07 1.86 -2.40
CA ASP A 42 13.32 2.79 -1.28
C ASP A 42 13.57 4.25 -1.72
N CYS A 43 12.90 4.69 -2.78
CA CYS A 43 13.09 6.04 -3.32
C CYS A 43 12.46 7.16 -2.46
N GLY A 44 11.46 6.83 -1.64
CA GLY A 44 10.78 7.76 -0.72
C GLY A 44 9.87 8.82 -1.35
N ALA A 45 9.65 8.81 -2.66
CA ALA A 45 8.85 9.83 -3.34
C ALA A 45 7.34 9.78 -2.97
N CYS A 46 6.83 8.59 -2.63
CA CYS A 46 5.42 8.36 -2.32
C CYS A 46 4.98 8.88 -0.94
N GLU A 47 5.87 8.87 0.06
CA GLU A 47 5.58 9.26 1.44
C GLU A 47 5.09 10.72 1.58
N PRO A 48 5.84 11.74 1.12
CA PRO A 48 5.49 13.14 1.38
C PRO A 48 4.25 13.63 0.62
N VAL A 49 3.76 12.87 -0.37
CA VAL A 49 2.59 13.25 -1.17
C VAL A 49 1.28 12.66 -0.65
N CYS A 50 1.33 11.72 0.29
CA CYS A 50 0.10 11.17 0.88
C CYS A 50 -0.56 12.20 1.81
N PRO A 51 -1.78 12.70 1.50
CA PRO A 51 -2.39 13.80 2.25
C PRO A 51 -2.81 13.43 3.68
N VAL A 52 -2.87 12.14 3.98
CA VAL A 52 -3.26 11.58 5.28
C VAL A 52 -2.12 10.82 5.96
N GLU A 53 -0.88 11.01 5.47
CA GLU A 53 0.33 10.44 6.07
C GLU A 53 0.24 8.91 6.26
N ALA A 54 -0.36 8.19 5.30
CA ALA A 54 -0.57 6.75 5.41
C ALA A 54 0.67 5.89 5.13
N ILE A 55 1.75 6.50 4.64
CA ILE A 55 2.89 5.77 4.06
C ILE A 55 4.11 5.96 4.95
N TYR A 56 4.73 4.85 5.34
CA TYR A 56 5.87 4.83 6.24
C TYR A 56 6.99 3.98 5.65
N TYR A 57 8.24 4.36 5.90
CA TYR A 57 9.34 3.41 5.76
C TYR A 57 9.17 2.29 6.81
N GLU A 58 9.51 1.04 6.48
CA GLU A 58 9.19 -0.11 7.34
C GLU A 58 9.72 0.01 8.78
N ASP A 59 10.88 0.65 8.97
CA ASP A 59 11.49 0.88 10.29
C ASP A 59 10.79 2.02 11.08
N ASP A 60 10.07 2.91 10.39
CA ASP A 60 9.35 4.06 10.96
C ASP A 60 7.84 3.79 11.13
N LEU A 61 7.37 2.59 10.75
CA LEU A 61 5.97 2.20 10.87
C LEU A 61 5.52 2.22 12.36
N PRO A 62 4.47 2.99 12.71
CA PRO A 62 3.95 3.03 14.07
C PRO A 62 3.57 1.63 14.57
N GLY A 63 3.90 1.32 15.82
CA GLY A 63 3.69 -0.01 16.40
C GLY A 63 2.22 -0.47 16.41
N GLU A 64 1.27 0.47 16.46
CA GLU A 64 -0.17 0.17 16.34
C GLU A 64 -0.57 -0.34 14.95
N TRP A 65 0.24 -0.07 13.92
CA TRP A 65 0.03 -0.48 12.54
C TRP A 65 1.05 -1.52 12.07
N ALA A 66 1.79 -2.16 12.97
CA ALA A 66 2.81 -3.15 12.62
C ALA A 66 2.29 -4.29 11.71
N GLU A 67 1.02 -4.67 11.84
CA GLU A 67 0.41 -5.70 10.99
C GLU A 67 0.22 -5.27 9.52
N TYR A 68 0.28 -3.97 9.22
CA TYR A 68 0.20 -3.47 7.84
C TYR A 68 1.44 -3.82 7.02
N TYR A 69 2.59 -4.06 7.66
CA TYR A 69 3.74 -4.64 6.96
C TYR A 69 3.36 -5.97 6.31
N LYS A 70 2.74 -6.87 7.10
CA LYS A 70 2.26 -8.17 6.57
C LYS A 70 1.20 -7.97 5.52
N ALA A 71 0.27 -7.04 5.70
CA ALA A 71 -0.76 -6.78 4.69
C ALA A 71 -0.18 -6.34 3.35
N ASN A 72 0.85 -5.49 3.36
CA ASN A 72 1.52 -5.07 2.12
C ASN A 72 2.31 -6.21 1.49
N VAL A 73 2.93 -7.10 2.27
CA VAL A 73 3.68 -8.24 1.74
C VAL A 73 2.74 -9.34 1.21
N GLU A 74 1.82 -9.81 2.04
CA GLU A 74 0.96 -10.98 1.78
C GLU A 74 -0.14 -10.68 0.75
N PHE A 75 -0.45 -9.41 0.46
CA PHE A 75 -1.32 -9.03 -0.66
C PHE A 75 -0.82 -9.61 -2.00
N PHE A 76 0.50 -9.77 -2.14
CA PHE A 76 1.13 -10.25 -3.37
C PHE A 76 1.29 -11.78 -3.44
N ASP A 77 0.88 -12.53 -2.43
CA ASP A 77 1.01 -14.00 -2.43
C ASP A 77 0.21 -14.66 -3.57
N GLU A 78 -0.93 -14.07 -3.95
CA GLU A 78 -1.78 -14.58 -5.03
C GLU A 78 -1.37 -14.09 -6.43
N ILE A 79 -0.78 -12.89 -6.52
CA ILE A 79 -0.51 -12.19 -7.79
C ILE A 79 0.97 -12.12 -8.17
N GLY A 80 1.87 -12.47 -7.25
CA GLY A 80 3.33 -12.42 -7.42
C GLY A 80 3.83 -10.99 -7.62
N SER A 81 4.81 -10.83 -8.51
CA SER A 81 5.42 -9.54 -8.90
C SER A 81 5.05 -9.20 -10.35
N PRO A 82 3.98 -8.41 -10.58
CA PRO A 82 3.54 -8.03 -11.92
C PRO A 82 4.49 -7.08 -12.65
N GLY A 83 5.36 -6.37 -11.93
CA GLY A 83 6.30 -5.40 -12.48
C GLY A 83 5.62 -4.16 -13.08
N GLY A 84 4.63 -3.62 -12.38
CA GLY A 84 3.95 -2.36 -12.71
C GLY A 84 2.43 -2.42 -12.52
N ALA A 85 1.91 -1.64 -11.56
CA ALA A 85 0.49 -1.53 -11.23
C ALA A 85 -0.38 -1.02 -12.40
N ALA A 86 0.15 -0.14 -13.24
CA ALA A 86 -0.57 0.39 -14.39
C ALA A 86 -1.00 -0.69 -15.42
N LYS A 87 -0.38 -1.88 -15.38
CA LYS A 87 -0.71 -3.00 -16.29
C LYS A 87 -1.86 -3.87 -15.80
N VAL A 88 -2.14 -3.88 -14.49
CA VAL A 88 -3.05 -4.84 -13.85
C VAL A 88 -4.37 -4.21 -13.40
N GLY A 89 -4.38 -2.90 -13.14
CA GLY A 89 -5.57 -2.20 -12.68
C GLY A 89 -5.88 -2.47 -11.20
N VAL A 90 -7.17 -2.51 -10.86
CA VAL A 90 -7.66 -2.68 -9.48
C VAL A 90 -7.99 -4.14 -9.23
N TYR A 91 -7.51 -4.68 -8.12
CA TYR A 91 -7.88 -6.00 -7.63
C TYR A 91 -9.15 -5.94 -6.78
N ASP A 92 -9.98 -6.98 -6.86
CA ASP A 92 -11.26 -7.12 -6.17
C ASP A 92 -11.12 -7.81 -4.80
N PHE A 93 -9.93 -7.73 -4.21
CA PHE A 93 -9.63 -8.29 -2.90
C PHE A 93 -8.67 -7.38 -2.13
N ASP A 94 -8.55 -7.66 -0.84
CA ASP A 94 -7.63 -7.04 0.09
C ASP A 94 -7.05 -8.11 1.01
N HIS A 95 -5.96 -7.77 1.71
CA HIS A 95 -5.45 -8.61 2.78
C HIS A 95 -6.54 -8.81 3.89
N PRO A 96 -6.64 -10.00 4.52
CA PRO A 96 -7.72 -10.30 5.47
C PRO A 96 -7.88 -9.30 6.62
N ILE A 97 -6.79 -8.68 7.10
CA ILE A 97 -6.89 -7.67 8.17
C ILE A 97 -7.62 -6.42 7.72
N VAL A 98 -7.50 -6.04 6.45
CA VAL A 98 -8.10 -4.84 5.86
C VAL A 98 -9.55 -5.14 5.48
N ALA A 99 -9.79 -6.29 4.85
CA ALA A 99 -11.14 -6.73 4.49
C ALA A 99 -12.06 -6.85 5.72
N ALA A 100 -11.51 -7.20 6.88
CA ALA A 100 -12.26 -7.34 8.14
C ALA A 100 -12.53 -6.00 8.85
N LEU A 101 -11.96 -4.88 8.41
CA LEU A 101 -12.18 -3.59 9.06
C LEU A 101 -13.62 -3.10 8.86
N PRO A 102 -14.22 -2.45 9.89
CA PRO A 102 -15.43 -1.67 9.66
C PRO A 102 -15.15 -0.59 8.59
N PRO A 103 -16.19 -0.04 7.93
CA PRO A 103 -16.02 1.15 7.11
C PRO A 103 -15.36 2.27 7.93
N GLN A 104 -14.32 2.89 7.37
CA GLN A 104 -13.63 4.02 7.98
C GLN A 104 -14.37 5.31 7.58
N GLU A 105 -14.86 6.06 8.57
CA GLU A 105 -15.45 7.38 8.32
C GLU A 105 -14.33 8.41 8.19
N GLN A 106 -14.42 9.27 7.16
CA GLN A 106 -13.53 10.44 6.98
C GLN A 106 -14.16 11.70 7.58
#